data_AF-A0A484B0A7-F1
#
_entry.id   AF-A0A484B0A7-F1
#
_cell.length_a   1.000
_cell.length_b   1.000
_cell.length_c   1.000
_cell.angle_alpha   90.00
_cell.angle_beta   90.00
_cell.angle_gamma   90.00
#
_symmetry.space_group_name_H-M   'P 1'
#
loop_
_entity.id
_entity.type
_entity.pdbx_description
1 polymer ?
#
loop_
_entity_poly.entity_id
_entity_poly.type
_entity_poly.pdbx_seq_one_letter_code
_entity_poly.pdbx_strand_id
1 'polypeptide(L)'
;MAEGLRRGRRRRIEPARIQYGAWDNPGVSLFATVPQEPVGDMLRLLKPLPREGRDRALEMEASPLILAPTSTTSRLFREVKYQVQQIADDRNRNYHPIQERERQSALIAGKLAKRNNREFAEVMRSKQLQINSQRVRELQIEIERAKTTLSVVSKRNENMRNKGKERVEERREALEDRELVRKEKEAEQQALRDKTLAYSQQLVAQIRKLQAERAEKEMADMEEGRLKRYNDEQAHANDVKEGIESKFRKRAELKKMLDDFSALQRSLREANPVPPDKLNVILMEAVGPVTKCFMRQAIQQKLDLLERRRLISDGLSAKLAEIRGKKEAHDKMLGDILVSERQVREKQKARQEVLDRHNQKLQVAKDLIEQHEEKEFFREKNELLFSTIPTDATSFMQRQYQQTLAKEAARREINKMGTAASAAEIAHNARLRALAVEEDRMLKQAILDMEADTERRVDEERMRILRAQPREIIDELRPCKLSPFERMTFNLSSCAKDGDTHTH
;
A
#
# COMPACT_ATOMS: atom_id res chain seq x y z
N MET A 1 11.17 -66.68 10.90
CA MET A 1 10.72 -67.53 12.03
C MET A 1 9.45 -66.94 12.60
N ALA A 2 8.50 -67.81 12.99
CA ALA A 2 7.07 -67.58 13.34
C ALA A 2 6.19 -67.26 12.11
N GLU A 3 5.50 -68.23 11.46
CA GLU A 3 4.30 -68.98 11.90
C GLU A 3 3.20 -68.06 12.43
N GLY A 4 1.95 -68.02 11.98
CA GLY A 4 1.12 -68.89 11.16
C GLY A 4 -0.34 -68.60 11.60
N LEU A 5 -1.32 -68.73 10.68
CA LEU A 5 -2.75 -69.08 10.91
C LEU A 5 -3.72 -68.29 10.02
N ARG A 6 -4.00 -68.92 8.88
CA ARG A 6 -5.25 -68.78 8.12
C ARG A 6 -6.42 -69.17 9.01
N ARG A 7 -7.45 -68.34 9.14
CA ARG A 7 -8.75 -68.75 9.71
C ARG A 7 -9.74 -69.02 8.59
N GLY A 8 -9.98 -70.30 8.37
CA GLY A 8 -11.01 -70.84 7.49
C GLY A 8 -12.42 -70.72 8.07
N ARG A 9 -13.38 -70.87 7.16
CA ARG A 9 -14.84 -70.85 7.29
C ARG A 9 -15.37 -71.59 8.55
N ARG A 10 -16.26 -70.92 9.29
CA ARG A 10 -17.29 -71.58 10.12
C ARG A 10 -18.65 -71.34 9.48
N ARG A 11 -19.21 -72.36 8.81
CA ARG A 11 -20.64 -72.40 8.51
C ARG A 11 -21.37 -72.67 9.83
N ARG A 12 -22.30 -71.80 10.20
CA ARG A 12 -23.25 -72.05 11.28
C ARG A 12 -24.19 -73.16 10.80
N ILE A 13 -24.25 -74.26 11.53
CA ILE A 13 -25.31 -75.27 11.38
C ILE A 13 -26.53 -74.69 12.09
N GLU A 14 -27.56 -74.32 11.35
CA GLU A 14 -28.87 -74.02 11.93
C GLU A 14 -29.49 -75.33 12.44
N PRO A 15 -30.11 -75.36 13.63
CA PRO A 15 -30.82 -76.56 14.09
C PRO A 15 -32.10 -76.76 13.25
N ALA A 16 -32.45 -78.02 12.99
CA ALA A 16 -33.69 -78.37 12.30
C ALA A 16 -34.91 -77.81 13.06
N ARG A 17 -35.72 -76.97 12.40
CA ARG A 17 -37.01 -76.53 12.91
C ARG A 17 -37.93 -77.74 13.08
N ILE A 18 -38.25 -78.08 14.32
CA ILE A 18 -39.34 -78.99 14.67
C ILE A 18 -40.65 -78.25 14.35
N GLN A 19 -41.40 -78.75 13.39
CA GLN A 19 -42.77 -78.29 13.11
C GLN A 19 -43.70 -78.90 14.17
N TYR A 20 -44.22 -78.08 15.08
CA TYR A 20 -45.36 -78.45 15.91
C TYR A 20 -46.63 -78.11 15.14
N GLY A 21 -47.50 -79.12 14.98
CA GLY A 21 -48.78 -78.95 14.30
C GLY A 21 -49.71 -77.93 14.96
N ALA A 22 -50.71 -77.54 14.18
CA ALA A 22 -51.93 -76.80 14.54
C ALA A 22 -51.89 -75.27 14.72
N TRP A 23 -50.74 -74.59 14.71
CA TRP A 23 -50.72 -73.11 14.91
C TRP A 23 -50.41 -72.26 13.67
N ASP A 24 -49.94 -72.87 12.56
CA ASP A 24 -49.50 -72.12 11.35
C ASP A 24 -50.53 -72.05 10.20
N ASN A 25 -51.80 -72.43 10.42
CA ASN A 25 -52.86 -72.34 9.40
C ASN A 25 -54.15 -71.70 9.97
N PRO A 26 -54.51 -70.46 9.60
CA PRO A 26 -55.72 -69.79 10.07
C PRO A 26 -56.99 -70.22 9.28
N GLY A 27 -57.08 -71.50 8.90
CA GLY A 27 -58.18 -72.05 8.08
C GLY A 27 -58.95 -73.21 8.72
N VAL A 28 -58.56 -73.66 9.92
CA VAL A 28 -59.25 -74.75 10.62
C VAL A 28 -60.21 -74.13 11.64
N SER A 29 -61.44 -73.84 11.20
CA SER A 29 -62.55 -73.62 12.12
C SER A 29 -62.95 -74.97 12.72
N LEU A 30 -62.96 -75.06 14.04
CA LEU A 30 -63.39 -76.24 14.81
C LEU A 30 -64.90 -76.53 14.71
N PHE A 31 -65.67 -75.73 13.96
CA PHE A 31 -67.14 -75.84 13.91
C PHE A 31 -67.74 -75.57 12.52
N ALA A 32 -67.27 -76.26 11.48
CA ALA A 32 -67.98 -76.28 10.19
C ALA A 32 -67.96 -77.67 9.56
N THR A 33 -69.11 -78.35 9.63
CA THR A 33 -69.44 -79.62 8.98
C THR A 33 -69.28 -79.52 7.47
N VAL A 34 -68.26 -80.18 6.91
CA VAL A 34 -68.07 -80.31 5.46
C VAL A 34 -68.89 -81.54 4.97
N PRO A 35 -69.65 -81.41 3.86
CA PRO A 35 -70.42 -82.51 3.30
C PRO A 35 -69.50 -83.61 2.76
N GLN A 36 -69.80 -84.86 3.12
CA GLN A 36 -69.06 -86.04 2.69
C GLN A 36 -69.11 -86.19 1.16
N GLU A 37 -67.97 -86.07 0.49
CA GLU A 37 -67.80 -86.56 -0.88
C GLU A 37 -67.80 -88.11 -0.88
N PRO A 38 -68.32 -88.77 -1.93
CA PRO A 38 -68.48 -90.23 -1.94
C PRO A 38 -67.13 -90.93 -2.04
N VAL A 39 -66.85 -91.80 -1.06
CA VAL A 39 -65.63 -92.60 -0.94
C VAL A 39 -65.54 -93.59 -2.11
N GLY A 40 -64.51 -93.49 -2.94
CA GLY A 40 -64.23 -94.43 -4.02
C GLY A 40 -63.78 -95.81 -3.51
N ASP A 41 -64.35 -96.86 -4.11
CA ASP A 41 -63.94 -98.28 -4.14
C ASP A 41 -63.13 -98.81 -2.93
N MET A 42 -63.81 -98.98 -1.81
CA MET A 42 -63.26 -99.55 -0.56
C MET A 42 -62.88 -101.05 -0.64
N LEU A 43 -63.06 -101.71 -1.79
CA LEU A 43 -62.62 -103.09 -2.02
C LEU A 43 -61.10 -103.23 -2.20
N ARG A 44 -60.37 -102.14 -2.50
CA ARG A 44 -58.90 -102.15 -2.61
C ARG A 44 -58.16 -102.01 -1.27
N LEU A 45 -58.88 -101.73 -0.17
CA LEU A 45 -58.31 -101.57 1.17
C LEU A 45 -58.31 -102.85 2.01
N LEU A 46 -58.85 -103.96 1.49
CA LEU A 46 -58.84 -105.26 2.16
C LEU A 46 -57.65 -106.11 1.67
N LYS A 47 -56.74 -106.45 2.59
CA LYS A 47 -55.58 -107.33 2.34
C LYS A 47 -56.06 -108.73 1.91
N PRO A 48 -55.48 -109.33 0.85
CA PRO A 48 -55.67 -110.75 0.57
C PRO A 48 -55.01 -111.60 1.67
N LEU A 49 -55.76 -112.54 2.26
CA LEU A 49 -55.24 -113.50 3.23
C LEU A 49 -54.30 -114.52 2.54
N PRO A 50 -53.22 -114.95 3.21
CA PRO A 50 -52.19 -115.81 2.62
C PRO A 50 -52.72 -117.22 2.30
N ARG A 51 -52.29 -117.75 1.14
CA ARG A 51 -52.64 -119.08 0.65
C ARG A 51 -51.54 -120.09 0.96
N GLU A 52 -51.50 -120.60 2.18
CA GLU A 52 -50.79 -121.83 2.52
C GLU A 52 -51.67 -122.70 3.45
N GLY A 53 -51.97 -123.93 3.01
CA GLY A 53 -52.60 -125.06 3.76
C GLY A 53 -54.00 -124.82 4.34
N ARG A 54 -55.10 -125.09 3.61
CA ARG A 54 -55.88 -126.37 3.57
C ARG A 54 -56.26 -126.88 4.99
N ASP A 55 -57.54 -127.10 5.32
CA ASP A 55 -58.45 -128.01 4.61
C ASP A 55 -59.88 -127.50 4.40
N ARG A 56 -60.38 -127.74 3.18
CA ARG A 56 -61.68 -127.34 2.62
C ARG A 56 -62.78 -128.39 2.82
N ALA A 57 -62.70 -129.21 3.87
CA ALA A 57 -63.59 -130.36 4.06
C ALA A 57 -64.41 -130.34 5.36
N LEU A 58 -64.37 -129.27 6.17
CA LEU A 58 -64.92 -129.29 7.54
C LEU A 58 -65.89 -128.15 7.92
N GLU A 59 -66.33 -127.30 6.99
CA GLU A 59 -67.33 -126.25 7.31
C GLU A 59 -68.49 -126.18 6.28
N MET A 60 -68.91 -127.34 5.76
CA MET A 60 -70.27 -127.49 5.22
C MET A 60 -71.20 -127.77 6.40
N GLU A 61 -71.57 -126.74 7.18
CA GLU A 61 -72.77 -126.67 8.04
C GLU A 61 -72.72 -125.42 8.94
N ALA A 62 -72.83 -124.22 8.36
CA ALA A 62 -73.25 -123.03 9.11
C ALA A 62 -73.66 -121.87 8.18
N SER A 63 -74.90 -121.40 8.38
CA SER A 63 -75.44 -120.09 8.01
C SER A 63 -76.08 -119.89 6.62
N PRO A 64 -77.42 -119.74 6.57
CA PRO A 64 -78.24 -119.53 5.38
C PRO A 64 -78.36 -118.03 5.05
N LEU A 65 -78.53 -117.67 3.76
CA LEU A 65 -79.22 -116.45 3.23
C LEU A 65 -78.67 -116.04 1.85
N ILE A 66 -78.79 -116.91 0.83
CA ILE A 66 -78.84 -116.46 -0.56
C ILE A 66 -79.85 -117.35 -1.30
N LEU A 67 -81.14 -117.05 -1.13
CA LEU A 67 -82.16 -117.55 -2.05
C LEU A 67 -82.20 -116.61 -3.26
N ALA A 68 -81.98 -117.17 -4.46
CA ALA A 68 -82.03 -116.42 -5.71
C ALA A 68 -83.45 -115.85 -5.95
N PRO A 69 -83.61 -114.55 -6.28
CA PRO A 69 -84.92 -113.92 -6.46
C PRO A 69 -85.57 -114.32 -7.79
N THR A 70 -86.87 -114.64 -7.75
CA THR A 70 -87.69 -115.02 -8.91
C THR A 70 -88.11 -113.81 -9.75
N SER A 71 -88.41 -114.05 -11.04
CA SER A 71 -88.55 -113.06 -12.14
C SER A 71 -89.53 -111.91 -11.92
N THR A 72 -90.47 -112.03 -10.99
CA THR A 72 -91.49 -111.03 -10.67
C THR A 72 -90.92 -109.80 -9.96
N THR A 73 -89.88 -109.97 -9.12
CA THR A 73 -89.25 -108.87 -8.36
C THR A 73 -88.41 -107.92 -9.24
N SER A 74 -87.83 -108.44 -10.33
CA SER A 74 -87.04 -107.66 -11.29
C SER A 74 -87.87 -106.63 -12.07
N ARG A 75 -89.16 -106.92 -12.32
CA ARG A 75 -90.02 -106.05 -13.12
C ARG A 75 -90.45 -104.79 -12.35
N LEU A 76 -90.82 -104.94 -11.08
CA LEU A 76 -91.16 -103.82 -10.19
C LEU A 76 -89.99 -102.85 -10.01
N PHE A 77 -88.76 -103.36 -9.88
CA PHE A 77 -87.57 -102.52 -9.72
C PHE A 77 -87.31 -101.63 -10.94
N ARG A 78 -87.62 -102.12 -12.15
CA ARG A 78 -87.46 -101.35 -13.39
C ARG A 78 -88.47 -100.20 -13.50
N GLU A 79 -89.72 -100.43 -13.09
CA GLU A 79 -90.77 -99.40 -13.13
C GLU A 79 -90.49 -98.27 -12.14
N VAL A 80 -90.13 -98.59 -10.90
CA VAL A 80 -89.78 -97.59 -9.87
C VAL A 80 -88.58 -96.75 -10.31
N LYS A 81 -87.56 -97.38 -10.89
CA LYS A 81 -86.39 -96.66 -11.42
C LYS A 81 -86.78 -95.66 -12.51
N TYR A 82 -87.72 -96.02 -13.38
CA TYR A 82 -88.16 -95.14 -14.46
C TYR A 82 -88.93 -93.91 -13.94
N GLN A 83 -89.78 -94.10 -12.93
CA GLN A 83 -90.53 -93.00 -12.30
C GLN A 83 -89.61 -92.02 -11.55
N VAL A 84 -88.60 -92.53 -10.82
CA VAL A 84 -87.63 -91.67 -10.13
C VAL A 84 -86.81 -90.84 -11.12
N GLN A 85 -86.45 -91.42 -12.27
CA GLN A 85 -85.71 -90.71 -13.32
C GLN A 85 -86.54 -89.54 -13.90
N GLN A 86 -87.83 -89.76 -14.18
CA GLN A 86 -88.72 -88.71 -14.69
C GLN A 86 -88.86 -87.52 -13.72
N ILE A 87 -88.97 -87.78 -12.41
CA ILE A 87 -89.08 -86.72 -11.39
C ILE A 87 -87.79 -85.90 -11.29
N ALA A 88 -86.62 -86.52 -11.46
CA ALA A 88 -85.34 -85.82 -11.46
C ALA A 88 -85.17 -84.94 -12.70
N ASP A 89 -85.59 -85.44 -13.86
CA ASP A 89 -85.49 -84.72 -15.13
C ASP A 89 -86.46 -83.51 -15.19
N ASP A 90 -87.67 -83.63 -14.65
CA ASP A 90 -88.62 -82.51 -14.56
C ASP A 90 -88.17 -81.41 -13.59
N ARG A 91 -87.47 -81.78 -12.50
CA ARG A 91 -86.84 -80.80 -11.59
C ARG A 91 -85.70 -80.05 -12.25
N ASN A 92 -84.93 -80.70 -13.12
CA ASN A 92 -83.81 -80.06 -13.82
C ASN A 92 -84.26 -79.15 -14.98
N ARG A 93 -85.41 -79.40 -15.60
CA ARG A 93 -85.91 -78.59 -16.73
C ARG A 93 -86.55 -77.25 -16.32
N ASN A 94 -86.94 -77.09 -15.05
CA ASN A 94 -87.66 -75.90 -14.55
C ASN A 94 -86.81 -74.96 -13.67
N TYR A 95 -85.50 -74.83 -13.90
CA TYR A 95 -84.65 -73.88 -13.15
C TYR A 95 -84.79 -72.43 -13.67
N HIS A 96 -85.02 -71.47 -12.76
CA HIS A 96 -85.27 -70.06 -13.10
C HIS A 96 -83.95 -69.27 -13.31
N PRO A 97 -83.73 -68.60 -14.46
CA PRO A 97 -82.44 -67.99 -14.83
C PRO A 97 -82.00 -66.80 -13.94
N ILE A 98 -82.88 -66.24 -13.12
CA ILE A 98 -82.55 -65.13 -12.20
C ILE A 98 -81.71 -65.64 -11.01
N GLN A 99 -81.98 -66.85 -10.52
CA GLN A 99 -81.24 -67.44 -9.40
C GLN A 99 -79.81 -67.86 -9.79
N GLU A 100 -79.58 -68.19 -11.06
CA GLU A 100 -78.23 -68.44 -11.58
C GLU A 100 -77.40 -67.15 -11.65
N ARG A 101 -78.00 -66.03 -12.07
CA ARG A 101 -77.30 -64.74 -12.11
C ARG A 101 -76.91 -64.24 -10.73
N GLU A 102 -77.78 -64.39 -9.72
CA GLU A 102 -77.47 -64.03 -8.33
C GLU A 102 -76.38 -64.93 -7.73
N ARG A 103 -76.38 -66.24 -8.05
CA ARG A 103 -75.29 -67.13 -7.66
C ARG A 103 -73.97 -66.75 -8.34
N GLN A 104 -73.99 -66.41 -9.62
CA GLN A 104 -72.79 -66.00 -10.36
C GLN A 104 -72.23 -64.66 -9.84
N SER A 105 -73.09 -63.67 -9.54
CA SER A 105 -72.65 -62.39 -8.99
C SER A 105 -72.08 -62.54 -7.57
N ALA A 106 -72.70 -63.36 -6.72
CA ALA A 106 -72.18 -63.70 -5.40
C ALA A 106 -70.81 -64.43 -5.48
N LEU A 107 -70.63 -65.33 -6.46
CA LEU A 107 -69.35 -65.99 -6.71
C LEU A 107 -68.27 -65.02 -7.20
N ILE A 108 -68.62 -64.06 -8.07
CA ILE A 108 -67.69 -63.03 -8.55
C ILE A 108 -67.30 -62.08 -7.42
N ALA A 109 -68.26 -61.59 -6.63
CA ALA A 109 -68.02 -60.76 -5.46
C ALA A 109 -67.15 -61.48 -4.43
N GLY A 110 -67.41 -62.77 -4.19
CA GLY A 110 -66.58 -63.61 -3.32
C GLY A 110 -65.15 -63.79 -3.83
N LYS A 111 -64.94 -63.92 -5.15
CA LYS A 111 -63.60 -63.98 -5.76
C LYS A 111 -62.87 -62.64 -5.69
N LEU A 112 -63.56 -61.52 -5.93
CA LEU A 112 -63.01 -60.16 -5.80
C LEU A 112 -62.61 -59.84 -4.36
N ALA A 113 -63.47 -60.14 -3.39
CA ALA A 113 -63.16 -59.96 -1.97
C ALA A 113 -61.94 -60.80 -1.55
N LYS A 114 -61.85 -62.05 -2.00
CA LYS A 114 -60.67 -62.89 -1.75
C LYS A 114 -59.40 -62.31 -2.38
N ARG A 115 -59.47 -61.72 -3.57
CA ARG A 115 -58.33 -61.08 -4.22
C ARG A 115 -57.91 -59.79 -3.49
N ASN A 116 -58.85 -58.92 -3.17
CA ASN A 116 -58.57 -57.68 -2.43
C ASN A 116 -57.98 -57.97 -1.04
N ASN A 117 -58.50 -58.98 -0.34
CA ASN A 117 -57.96 -59.39 0.95
C ASN A 117 -56.53 -59.95 0.83
N ARG A 118 -56.21 -60.65 -0.27
CA ARG A 118 -54.84 -61.11 -0.55
C ARG A 118 -53.91 -59.94 -0.84
N GLU A 119 -54.30 -59.02 -1.72
CA GLU A 119 -53.50 -57.84 -2.06
C GLU A 119 -53.27 -56.95 -0.81
N PHE A 120 -54.30 -56.72 0.00
CA PHE A 120 -54.17 -55.99 1.27
C PHE A 120 -53.24 -56.72 2.25
N ALA A 121 -53.37 -58.04 2.39
CA ALA A 121 -52.49 -58.82 3.24
C ALA A 121 -51.03 -58.77 2.76
N GLU A 122 -50.79 -58.79 1.46
CA GLU A 122 -49.45 -58.67 0.86
C GLU A 122 -48.85 -57.27 1.08
N VAL A 123 -49.64 -56.19 0.92
CA VAL A 123 -49.21 -54.82 1.21
C VAL A 123 -48.91 -54.62 2.70
N MET A 124 -49.73 -55.19 3.59
CA MET A 124 -49.48 -55.13 5.02
C MET A 124 -48.25 -55.95 5.42
N ARG A 125 -48.06 -57.13 4.83
CA ARG A 125 -46.83 -57.93 5.00
C ARG A 125 -45.60 -57.17 4.51
N SER A 126 -45.65 -56.54 3.34
CA SER A 126 -44.51 -55.77 2.81
C SER A 126 -44.20 -54.55 3.68
N LYS A 127 -45.22 -53.84 4.16
CA LYS A 127 -45.06 -52.72 5.11
C LYS A 127 -44.48 -53.19 6.45
N GLN A 128 -44.95 -54.32 6.98
CA GLN A 128 -44.37 -54.93 8.19
C GLN A 128 -42.92 -55.35 7.99
N LEU A 129 -42.58 -55.94 6.83
CA LEU A 129 -41.20 -56.29 6.50
C LEU A 129 -40.31 -55.06 6.38
N GLN A 130 -40.81 -53.95 5.83
CA GLN A 130 -40.09 -52.67 5.77
C GLN A 130 -39.83 -52.10 7.17
N ILE A 131 -40.81 -52.16 8.08
CA ILE A 131 -40.69 -51.66 9.46
C ILE A 131 -39.77 -52.56 10.30
N ASN A 132 -39.89 -53.88 10.16
CA ASN A 132 -39.19 -54.83 11.01
C ASN A 132 -37.75 -55.11 10.51
N SER A 133 -37.49 -54.99 9.20
CA SER A 133 -36.16 -55.22 8.64
C SER A 133 -35.18 -54.13 9.09
N GLN A 134 -34.11 -54.53 9.74
CA GLN A 134 -33.03 -53.63 10.15
C GLN A 134 -32.32 -53.02 8.93
N ARG A 135 -32.10 -53.82 7.88
CA ARG A 135 -31.44 -53.38 6.64
C ARG A 135 -32.22 -52.29 5.89
N VAL A 136 -33.56 -52.38 5.90
CA VAL A 136 -34.41 -51.36 5.25
C VAL A 136 -34.37 -50.04 6.03
N ARG A 137 -34.36 -50.10 7.36
CA ARG A 137 -34.18 -48.93 8.22
C ARG A 137 -32.82 -48.26 8.03
N GLU A 138 -31.76 -49.04 7.96
CA GLU A 138 -30.40 -48.54 7.68
C GLU A 138 -30.33 -47.82 6.31
N LEU A 139 -30.91 -48.41 5.26
CA LEU A 139 -30.99 -47.79 3.94
C LEU A 139 -31.86 -46.51 3.92
N GLN A 140 -32.96 -46.48 4.66
CA GLN A 140 -33.79 -45.27 4.80
C GLN A 140 -33.00 -44.14 5.47
N ILE A 141 -32.28 -44.44 6.56
CA ILE A 141 -31.40 -43.49 7.23
C ILE A 141 -30.29 -43.01 6.28
N GLU A 142 -29.73 -43.89 5.45
CA GLU A 142 -28.72 -43.53 4.46
C GLU A 142 -29.30 -42.61 3.37
N ILE A 143 -30.52 -42.85 2.90
CA ILE A 143 -31.23 -41.97 1.97
C ILE A 143 -31.51 -40.60 2.59
N GLU A 144 -31.94 -40.56 3.86
CA GLU A 144 -32.17 -39.30 4.57
C GLU A 144 -30.87 -38.52 4.79
N ARG A 145 -29.79 -39.21 5.13
CA ARG A 145 -28.44 -38.63 5.17
C ARG A 145 -28.02 -38.08 3.81
N ALA A 146 -28.24 -38.80 2.72
CA ALA A 146 -27.94 -38.33 1.37
C ALA A 146 -28.78 -37.10 0.96
N LYS A 147 -30.07 -37.06 1.34
CA LYS A 147 -30.94 -35.90 1.09
C LYS A 147 -30.50 -34.67 1.87
N THR A 148 -30.15 -34.85 3.14
CA THR A 148 -29.67 -33.76 3.99
C THR A 148 -28.31 -33.25 3.54
N THR A 149 -27.37 -34.12 3.19
CA THR A 149 -26.07 -33.70 2.63
C THR A 149 -26.25 -32.93 1.32
N LEU A 150 -27.13 -33.37 0.44
CA LEU A 150 -27.45 -32.66 -0.81
C LEU A 150 -28.05 -31.27 -0.54
N SER A 151 -28.96 -31.14 0.44
CA SER A 151 -29.51 -29.85 0.84
C SER A 151 -28.45 -28.91 1.43
N VAL A 152 -27.54 -29.42 2.26
CA VAL A 152 -26.44 -28.62 2.82
C VAL A 152 -25.48 -28.16 1.70
N VAL A 153 -25.18 -29.04 0.74
CA VAL A 153 -24.34 -28.70 -0.42
C VAL A 153 -25.02 -27.65 -1.31
N SER A 154 -26.33 -27.75 -1.55
CA SER A 154 -27.05 -26.73 -2.33
C SER A 154 -27.00 -25.37 -1.64
N LYS A 155 -27.28 -25.30 -0.33
CA LYS A 155 -27.20 -24.07 0.46
C LYS A 155 -25.78 -23.49 0.48
N ARG A 156 -24.75 -24.35 0.59
CA ARG A 156 -23.35 -23.92 0.51
C ARG A 156 -23.06 -23.27 -0.85
N ASN A 157 -23.52 -23.88 -1.94
CA ASN A 157 -23.31 -23.36 -3.29
C ASN A 157 -24.06 -22.04 -3.52
N GLU A 158 -25.29 -21.91 -3.00
CA GLU A 158 -26.05 -20.66 -3.02
C GLU A 158 -25.34 -19.56 -2.24
N ASN A 159 -24.87 -19.83 -1.03
CA ASN A 159 -24.11 -18.88 -0.24
C ASN A 159 -22.81 -18.44 -0.94
N MET A 160 -22.12 -19.37 -1.63
CA MET A 160 -20.94 -19.02 -2.42
C MET A 160 -21.28 -18.11 -3.60
N ARG A 161 -22.43 -18.32 -4.26
CA ARG A 161 -22.91 -17.44 -5.34
C ARG A 161 -23.28 -16.06 -4.81
N ASN A 162 -23.96 -15.98 -3.67
CA ASN A 162 -24.35 -14.70 -3.05
C ASN A 162 -23.12 -13.91 -2.62
N LYS A 163 -22.17 -14.53 -1.91
CA LYS A 163 -20.88 -13.91 -1.57
C LYS A 163 -20.08 -13.47 -2.81
N GLY A 164 -20.20 -14.23 -3.91
CA GLY A 164 -19.61 -13.84 -5.18
C GLY A 164 -20.22 -12.56 -5.75
N LYS A 165 -21.55 -12.38 -5.64
CA LYS A 165 -22.25 -11.17 -6.08
C LYS A 165 -21.92 -9.97 -5.18
N GLU A 166 -21.97 -10.14 -3.87
CA GLU A 166 -21.61 -9.10 -2.88
C GLU A 166 -20.21 -8.55 -3.15
N ARG A 167 -19.22 -9.42 -3.36
CA ARG A 167 -17.85 -8.99 -3.71
C ARG A 167 -17.74 -8.24 -5.04
N VAL A 168 -18.60 -8.53 -6.00
CA VAL A 168 -18.62 -7.81 -7.29
C VAL A 168 -19.24 -6.43 -7.11
N GLU A 169 -20.29 -6.32 -6.30
CA GLU A 169 -20.92 -5.05 -5.93
C GLU A 169 -19.98 -4.17 -5.11
N GLU A 170 -19.35 -4.70 -4.05
CA GLU A 170 -18.33 -4.00 -3.25
C GLU A 170 -17.17 -3.48 -4.12
N ARG A 171 -16.71 -4.29 -5.09
CA ARG A 171 -15.66 -3.86 -6.03
C ARG A 171 -16.14 -2.73 -6.93
N ARG A 172 -17.40 -2.75 -7.34
CA ARG A 172 -17.97 -1.71 -8.18
C ARG A 172 -18.10 -0.40 -7.40
N GLU A 173 -18.64 -0.46 -6.18
CA GLU A 173 -18.74 0.70 -5.28
C GLU A 173 -17.35 1.29 -5.00
N ALA A 174 -16.35 0.44 -4.68
CA ALA A 174 -14.99 0.90 -4.45
C ALA A 174 -14.33 1.53 -5.70
N LEU A 175 -14.72 1.13 -6.91
CA LEU A 175 -14.27 1.77 -8.15
C LEU A 175 -14.95 3.12 -8.35
N GLU A 176 -16.26 3.21 -8.11
CA GLU A 176 -17.03 4.45 -8.18
C GLU A 176 -16.49 5.49 -7.18
N ASP A 177 -16.20 5.09 -5.94
CA ASP A 177 -15.57 5.94 -4.92
C ASP A 177 -14.18 6.43 -5.34
N ARG A 178 -13.37 5.55 -5.94
CA ARG A 178 -12.04 5.94 -6.47
C ARG A 178 -12.15 6.97 -7.58
N GLU A 179 -13.15 6.84 -8.46
CA GLU A 179 -13.40 7.83 -9.51
C GLU A 179 -13.87 9.17 -8.95
N LEU A 180 -14.72 9.17 -7.92
CA LEU A 180 -15.15 10.38 -7.22
C LEU A 180 -13.97 11.11 -6.57
N VAL A 181 -13.16 10.40 -5.78
CA VAL A 181 -11.95 10.98 -5.16
C VAL A 181 -10.98 11.51 -6.20
N ARG A 182 -10.86 10.84 -7.35
CA ARG A 182 -10.02 11.32 -8.45
C ARG A 182 -10.55 12.63 -9.03
N LYS A 183 -11.86 12.74 -9.27
CA LYS A 183 -12.50 13.98 -9.76
C LYS A 183 -12.35 15.13 -8.76
N GLU A 184 -12.52 14.86 -7.47
CA GLU A 184 -12.31 15.85 -6.41
C GLU A 184 -10.87 16.37 -6.40
N LYS A 185 -9.87 15.46 -6.48
CA LYS A 185 -8.46 15.85 -6.58
C LYS A 185 -8.14 16.67 -7.82
N GLU A 186 -8.71 16.30 -8.97
CA GLU A 186 -8.53 17.06 -10.23
C GLU A 186 -9.14 18.47 -10.09
N ALA A 187 -10.32 18.59 -9.47
CA ALA A 187 -10.98 19.88 -9.20
C ALA A 187 -10.20 20.75 -8.20
N GLU A 188 -9.68 20.16 -7.12
CA GLU A 188 -8.80 20.87 -6.16
C GLU A 188 -7.53 21.39 -6.82
N GLN A 189 -6.90 20.58 -7.68
CA GLN A 189 -5.71 21.01 -8.44
C GLN A 189 -6.02 22.14 -9.40
N GLN A 190 -7.16 22.10 -10.09
CA GLN A 190 -7.61 23.20 -10.95
C GLN A 190 -7.85 24.48 -10.12
N ALA A 191 -8.55 24.37 -8.99
CA ALA A 191 -8.79 25.51 -8.12
C ALA A 191 -7.49 26.13 -7.57
N LEU A 192 -6.48 25.31 -7.26
CA LEU A 192 -5.15 25.80 -6.87
C LEU A 192 -4.44 26.51 -8.02
N ARG A 193 -4.50 25.96 -9.25
CA ARG A 193 -3.95 26.62 -10.44
C ARG A 193 -4.62 27.97 -10.67
N ASP A 194 -5.94 28.04 -10.61
CA ASP A 194 -6.69 29.28 -10.79
C ASP A 194 -6.36 30.32 -9.72
N LYS A 195 -6.23 29.90 -8.45
CA LYS A 195 -5.74 30.77 -7.37
C LYS A 195 -4.34 31.30 -7.69
N THR A 196 -3.41 30.44 -8.09
CA THR A 196 -2.03 30.87 -8.43
C THR A 196 -1.98 31.82 -9.62
N LEU A 197 -2.83 31.60 -10.64
CA LEU A 197 -2.97 32.49 -11.79
C LEU A 197 -3.57 33.83 -11.38
N ALA A 198 -4.58 33.85 -10.51
CA ALA A 198 -5.16 35.08 -9.99
C ALA A 198 -4.12 35.89 -9.19
N TYR A 199 -3.34 35.23 -8.32
CA TYR A 199 -2.27 35.89 -7.57
C TYR A 199 -1.17 36.43 -8.49
N SER A 200 -0.77 35.70 -9.52
CA SER A 200 0.25 36.19 -10.46
C SER A 200 -0.26 37.38 -11.28
N GLN A 201 -1.51 37.37 -11.71
CA GLN A 201 -2.15 38.51 -12.36
C GLN A 201 -2.22 39.73 -11.45
N GLN A 202 -2.55 39.55 -10.16
CA GLN A 202 -2.54 40.63 -9.17
C GLN A 202 -1.15 41.22 -8.98
N LEU A 203 -0.10 40.39 -8.90
CA LEU A 203 1.28 40.85 -8.80
C LEU A 203 1.70 41.64 -10.04
N VAL A 204 1.39 41.15 -11.24
CA VAL A 204 1.66 41.87 -12.49
C VAL A 204 0.93 43.21 -12.52
N ALA A 205 -0.32 43.27 -12.05
CA ALA A 205 -1.07 44.52 -11.96
C ALA A 205 -0.45 45.50 -10.96
N GLN A 206 0.04 45.02 -9.81
CA GLN A 206 0.76 45.85 -8.83
C GLN A 206 2.09 46.39 -9.40
N ILE A 207 2.85 45.55 -10.11
CA ILE A 207 4.09 45.98 -10.80
C ILE A 207 3.77 47.07 -11.82
N ARG A 208 2.72 46.89 -12.65
CA ARG A 208 2.31 47.89 -13.62
C ARG A 208 1.90 49.21 -12.96
N LYS A 209 1.18 49.18 -11.84
CA LYS A 209 0.84 50.38 -11.05
C LYS A 209 2.10 51.09 -10.56
N LEU A 210 3.04 50.36 -9.96
CA LEU A 210 4.31 50.93 -9.49
C LEU A 210 5.16 51.49 -10.63
N GLN A 211 5.15 50.86 -11.80
CA GLN A 211 5.83 51.38 -13.00
C GLN A 211 5.20 52.67 -13.50
N ALA A 212 3.87 52.76 -13.52
CA ALA A 212 3.16 53.99 -13.88
C ALA A 212 3.46 55.13 -12.89
N GLU A 213 3.42 54.86 -11.58
CA GLU A 213 3.78 55.85 -10.55
C GLU A 213 5.22 56.33 -10.66
N ARG A 214 6.17 55.44 -11.02
CA ARG A 214 7.56 55.83 -11.28
C ARG A 214 7.68 56.71 -12.52
N ALA A 215 6.98 56.36 -13.61
CA ALA A 215 6.98 57.17 -14.83
C ALA A 215 6.38 58.56 -14.58
N GLU A 216 5.30 58.66 -13.81
CA GLU A 216 4.70 59.95 -13.42
C GLU A 216 5.67 60.80 -12.59
N LYS A 217 6.40 60.19 -11.64
CA LYS A 217 7.44 60.89 -10.86
C LYS A 217 8.60 61.36 -11.73
N GLU A 218 9.08 60.51 -12.65
CA GLU A 218 10.14 60.89 -13.58
C GLU A 218 9.72 62.07 -14.46
N MET A 219 8.47 62.10 -14.94
CA MET A 219 7.94 63.23 -15.71
C MET A 219 7.86 64.50 -14.86
N ALA A 220 7.37 64.41 -13.62
CA ALA A 220 7.32 65.55 -12.69
C ALA A 220 8.73 66.10 -12.38
N ASP A 221 9.70 65.22 -12.09
CA ASP A 221 11.09 65.60 -11.83
C ASP A 221 11.73 66.28 -13.05
N MET A 222 11.41 65.81 -14.26
CA MET A 222 11.87 66.43 -15.51
C MET A 222 11.25 67.81 -15.74
N GLU A 223 9.97 68.00 -15.42
CA GLU A 223 9.29 69.30 -15.48
C GLU A 223 9.85 70.29 -14.46
N GLU A 224 10.04 69.85 -13.21
CA GLU A 224 10.72 70.64 -12.18
C GLU A 224 12.15 71.00 -12.58
N GLY A 225 12.89 70.05 -13.16
CA GLY A 225 14.24 70.27 -13.66
C GLY A 225 14.30 71.30 -14.79
N ARG A 226 13.31 71.29 -15.69
CA ARG A 226 13.17 72.31 -16.76
C ARG A 226 12.86 73.70 -16.18
N LEU A 227 11.94 73.77 -15.22
CA LEU A 227 11.58 75.03 -14.55
C LEU A 227 12.76 75.62 -13.78
N LYS A 228 13.50 74.79 -13.04
CA LYS A 228 14.71 75.22 -12.31
C LYS A 228 15.76 75.80 -13.26
N ARG A 229 16.06 75.11 -14.38
CA ARG A 229 17.00 75.62 -15.39
C ARG A 229 16.55 76.93 -16.01
N TYR A 230 15.26 77.06 -16.33
CA TYR A 230 14.71 78.32 -16.86
C TYR A 230 14.89 79.47 -15.87
N ASN A 231 14.61 79.24 -14.58
CA ASN A 231 14.81 80.24 -13.53
C ASN A 231 16.28 80.59 -13.34
N ASP A 232 17.18 79.61 -13.37
CA ASP A 232 18.64 79.83 -13.28
C ASP A 232 19.17 80.62 -14.48
N GLU A 233 18.68 80.32 -15.70
CA GLU A 233 19.01 81.07 -16.92
C GLU A 233 18.54 82.52 -16.84
N GLN A 234 17.33 82.77 -16.31
CA GLN A 234 16.83 84.13 -16.08
C GLN A 234 17.66 84.87 -15.02
N ALA A 235 18.00 84.21 -13.92
CA ALA A 235 18.84 84.79 -12.87
C ALA A 235 20.22 85.17 -13.42
N HIS A 236 20.87 84.26 -14.14
CA HIS A 236 22.16 84.53 -14.80
C HIS A 236 22.05 85.66 -15.84
N ALA A 237 20.97 85.72 -16.63
CA ALA A 237 20.76 86.82 -17.57
C ALA A 237 20.62 88.18 -16.87
N ASN A 238 19.96 88.21 -15.71
CA ASN A 238 19.87 89.42 -14.88
C ASN A 238 21.23 89.79 -14.27
N ASP A 239 21.96 88.83 -13.71
CA ASP A 239 23.32 89.05 -13.18
C ASP A 239 24.27 89.58 -14.25
N VAL A 240 24.18 89.08 -15.48
CA VAL A 240 24.97 89.59 -16.62
C VAL A 240 24.59 91.03 -16.96
N LYS A 241 23.29 91.37 -16.98
CA LYS A 241 22.84 92.75 -17.22
C LYS A 241 23.35 93.70 -16.14
N GLU A 242 23.20 93.35 -14.87
CA GLU A 242 23.72 94.12 -13.73
C GLU A 242 25.25 94.24 -13.77
N GLY A 243 25.93 93.16 -14.15
CA GLY A 243 27.38 93.12 -14.39
C GLY A 243 27.83 94.06 -15.51
N ILE A 244 27.07 94.14 -16.61
CA ILE A 244 27.33 95.06 -17.71
C ILE A 244 27.08 96.50 -17.28
N GLU A 245 25.96 96.78 -16.62
CA GLU A 245 25.63 98.12 -16.12
C GLU A 245 26.66 98.64 -15.13
N SER A 246 27.07 97.81 -14.16
CA SER A 246 28.10 98.18 -13.19
C SER A 246 29.47 98.41 -13.84
N LYS A 247 29.87 97.57 -14.81
CA LYS A 247 31.09 97.79 -15.61
C LYS A 247 30.99 99.06 -16.45
N PHE A 248 29.84 99.36 -17.03
CA PHE A 248 29.62 100.57 -17.80
C PHE A 248 29.72 101.82 -16.92
N ARG A 249 29.10 101.81 -15.73
CA ARG A 249 29.23 102.88 -14.72
C ARG A 249 30.69 103.09 -14.32
N LYS A 250 31.39 102.02 -13.94
CA LYS A 250 32.83 102.08 -13.61
C LYS A 250 33.68 102.58 -14.77
N ARG A 251 33.38 102.17 -16.01
CA ARG A 251 34.10 102.64 -17.20
C ARG A 251 33.84 104.11 -17.47
N ALA A 252 32.61 104.59 -17.26
CA ALA A 252 32.28 106.01 -17.39
C ALA A 252 32.99 106.85 -16.32
N GLU A 253 33.02 106.38 -15.07
CA GLU A 253 33.79 107.00 -13.98
C GLU A 253 35.29 107.01 -14.28
N LEU A 254 35.87 105.88 -14.65
CA LEU A 254 37.29 105.79 -15.02
C LEU A 254 37.62 106.64 -16.25
N LYS A 255 36.72 106.75 -17.22
CA LYS A 255 36.91 107.64 -18.38
C LYS A 255 36.93 109.09 -17.95
N LYS A 256 36.02 109.53 -17.07
CA LYS A 256 36.06 110.88 -16.49
C LYS A 256 37.37 111.14 -15.77
N MET A 257 37.80 110.21 -14.90
CA MET A 257 39.08 110.33 -14.19
C MET A 257 40.27 110.37 -15.15
N LEU A 258 40.25 109.59 -16.22
CA LEU A 258 41.29 109.60 -17.26
C LEU A 258 41.28 110.91 -18.04
N ASP A 259 40.11 111.43 -18.40
CA ASP A 259 39.95 112.70 -19.09
C ASP A 259 40.49 113.84 -18.20
N ASP A 260 40.18 113.82 -16.91
CA ASP A 260 40.71 114.75 -15.89
C ASP A 260 42.24 114.62 -15.74
N PHE A 261 42.76 113.39 -15.64
CA PHE A 261 44.19 113.13 -15.59
C PHE A 261 44.91 113.52 -16.89
N SER A 262 44.27 113.35 -18.05
CA SER A 262 44.83 113.72 -19.34
C SER A 262 44.85 115.23 -19.52
N ALA A 263 43.84 115.94 -19.02
CA ALA A 263 43.83 117.40 -18.96
C ALA A 263 44.96 117.90 -18.04
N LEU A 264 45.16 117.25 -16.90
CA LEU A 264 46.24 117.53 -15.96
C LEU A 264 47.63 117.16 -16.53
N GLN A 265 47.74 116.09 -17.30
CA GLN A 265 48.98 115.74 -18.01
C GLN A 265 49.26 116.66 -19.19
N ARG A 266 48.24 117.13 -19.92
CA ARG A 266 48.42 118.14 -20.98
C ARG A 266 48.93 119.45 -20.37
N SER A 267 48.37 119.91 -19.26
CA SER A 267 48.88 121.09 -18.57
C SER A 267 50.31 120.90 -18.01
N LEU A 268 50.65 119.69 -17.52
CA LEU A 268 52.01 119.38 -17.09
C LEU A 268 53.02 119.22 -18.26
N ARG A 269 52.59 118.71 -19.42
CA ARG A 269 53.43 118.58 -20.62
C ARG A 269 53.63 119.93 -21.33
N GLU A 270 52.62 120.80 -21.31
CA GLU A 270 52.74 122.21 -21.71
C GLU A 270 53.77 122.95 -20.84
N ALA A 271 53.92 122.57 -19.57
CA ALA A 271 54.89 123.15 -18.64
C ALA A 271 56.33 122.60 -18.78
N ASN A 272 56.56 121.44 -19.41
CA ASN A 272 57.89 120.85 -19.56
C ASN A 272 57.99 119.91 -20.78
N PRO A 273 58.60 120.35 -21.90
CA PRO A 273 58.93 119.46 -23.01
C PRO A 273 60.24 118.71 -22.73
N VAL A 274 60.19 117.37 -22.65
CA VAL A 274 61.38 116.51 -22.51
C VAL A 274 61.53 115.60 -23.74
N PRO A 275 62.71 115.51 -24.36
CA PRO A 275 62.93 114.71 -25.57
C PRO A 275 63.03 113.19 -25.32
N PRO A 276 62.62 112.34 -26.30
CA PRO A 276 62.20 110.94 -26.10
C PRO A 276 63.29 109.84 -26.21
N ASP A 277 64.57 110.15 -26.28
CA ASP A 277 65.54 109.15 -26.77
C ASP A 277 66.13 108.20 -25.72
N LYS A 278 66.07 108.53 -24.41
CA LYS A 278 66.50 107.60 -23.34
C LYS A 278 65.38 106.71 -22.79
N LEU A 279 64.11 107.03 -23.11
CA LEU A 279 62.96 106.35 -22.54
C LEU A 279 62.76 104.96 -23.14
N ASN A 280 63.04 104.79 -24.45
CA ASN A 280 62.80 103.53 -25.15
C ASN A 280 63.72 102.39 -24.70
N VAL A 281 64.98 102.70 -24.34
CA VAL A 281 65.93 101.72 -23.80
C VAL A 281 65.55 101.32 -22.37
N ILE A 282 65.18 102.29 -21.53
CA ILE A 282 64.68 102.03 -20.17
C ILE A 282 63.36 101.26 -20.19
N LEU A 283 62.46 101.55 -21.14
CA LEU A 283 61.22 100.80 -21.36
C LEU A 283 61.51 99.34 -21.75
N MET A 284 62.46 99.09 -22.63
CA MET A 284 62.83 97.71 -22.99
C MET A 284 63.48 96.95 -21.83
N GLU A 285 64.36 97.58 -21.06
CA GLU A 285 64.96 96.98 -19.86
C GLU A 285 63.91 96.74 -18.75
N ALA A 286 62.91 97.62 -18.62
CA ALA A 286 61.82 97.46 -17.67
C ALA A 286 60.79 96.37 -18.09
N VAL A 287 60.57 96.17 -19.39
CA VAL A 287 59.60 95.19 -19.91
C VAL A 287 60.16 93.75 -19.88
N GLY A 288 61.48 93.57 -19.95
CA GLY A 288 62.13 92.25 -19.89
C GLY A 288 61.81 91.42 -18.63
N PRO A 289 61.99 91.97 -17.40
CA PRO A 289 61.62 91.29 -16.16
C PRO A 289 60.12 91.00 -16.05
N VAL A 290 59.28 91.92 -16.53
CA VAL A 290 57.81 91.81 -16.48
C VAL A 290 57.33 90.67 -17.40
N THR A 291 57.85 90.61 -18.63
CA THR A 291 57.54 89.51 -19.58
C THR A 291 58.04 88.16 -19.07
N LYS A 292 59.23 88.10 -18.46
CA LYS A 292 59.72 86.87 -17.79
C LYS A 292 58.82 86.44 -16.63
N CYS A 293 58.31 87.38 -15.84
CA CYS A 293 57.36 87.10 -14.76
C CYS A 293 56.04 86.51 -15.31
N PHE A 294 55.47 87.11 -16.35
CA PHE A 294 54.26 86.59 -17.00
C PHE A 294 54.47 85.19 -17.61
N MET A 295 55.61 84.95 -18.26
CA MET A 295 55.95 83.63 -18.78
C MET A 295 56.08 82.59 -17.67
N ARG A 296 56.72 82.93 -16.54
CA ARG A 296 56.84 82.05 -15.38
C ARG A 296 55.47 81.76 -14.75
N GLN A 297 54.62 82.77 -14.60
CA GLN A 297 53.26 82.60 -14.10
C GLN A 297 52.42 81.72 -15.02
N ALA A 298 52.52 81.89 -16.35
CA ALA A 298 51.80 81.07 -17.31
C ALA A 298 52.25 79.59 -17.29
N ILE A 299 53.55 79.34 -17.10
CA ILE A 299 54.08 77.98 -16.92
C ILE A 299 53.57 77.38 -15.61
N GLN A 300 53.59 78.15 -14.51
CA GLN A 300 53.13 77.69 -13.21
C GLN A 300 51.63 77.36 -13.21
N GLN A 301 50.80 78.21 -13.83
CA GLN A 301 49.37 77.94 -14.02
C GLN A 301 49.11 76.64 -14.80
N LYS A 302 49.94 76.33 -15.81
CA LYS A 302 49.84 75.05 -16.55
C LYS A 302 50.17 73.85 -15.67
N LEU A 303 51.19 73.95 -14.81
CA LEU A 303 51.54 72.89 -13.86
C LEU A 303 50.42 72.66 -12.85
N ASP A 304 49.88 73.74 -12.26
CA ASP A 304 48.76 73.66 -11.31
C ASP A 304 47.52 73.00 -11.94
N LEU A 305 47.25 73.30 -13.22
CA LEU A 305 46.14 72.67 -13.96
C LEU A 305 46.38 71.18 -14.19
N LEU A 306 47.62 70.76 -14.47
CA LEU A 306 47.97 69.35 -14.63
C LEU A 306 47.88 68.60 -13.29
N GLU A 307 48.33 69.20 -12.20
CA GLU A 307 48.20 68.63 -10.85
C GLU A 307 46.73 68.49 -10.43
N ARG A 308 45.90 69.51 -10.67
CA ARG A 308 44.45 69.41 -10.42
C ARG A 308 43.80 68.29 -11.23
N ARG A 309 44.17 68.15 -12.51
CA ARG A 309 43.67 67.04 -13.35
C ARG A 309 44.09 65.68 -12.80
N ARG A 310 45.33 65.54 -12.33
CA ARG A 310 45.82 64.32 -11.70
C ARG A 310 45.02 63.99 -10.44
N LEU A 311 44.85 64.95 -9.54
CA LEU A 311 44.06 64.75 -8.30
C LEU A 311 42.60 64.36 -8.60
N ILE A 312 41.99 64.96 -9.61
CA ILE A 312 40.64 64.58 -10.05
C ILE A 312 40.63 63.15 -10.61
N SER A 313 41.60 62.81 -11.46
CA SER A 313 41.74 61.45 -12.02
C SER A 313 41.91 60.40 -10.93
N ASP A 314 42.79 60.64 -9.96
CA ASP A 314 43.04 59.74 -8.84
C ASP A 314 41.77 59.61 -7.98
N GLY A 315 41.08 60.71 -7.70
CA GLY A 315 39.79 60.71 -6.99
C GLY A 315 38.69 59.95 -7.72
N LEU A 316 38.62 60.02 -9.05
CA LEU A 316 37.69 59.23 -9.86
C LEU A 316 38.06 57.74 -9.84
N SER A 317 39.35 57.40 -9.90
CA SER A 317 39.81 56.02 -9.84
C SER A 317 39.44 55.34 -8.52
N ALA A 318 39.59 56.05 -7.39
CA ALA A 318 39.20 55.56 -6.07
C ALA A 318 37.68 55.32 -5.98
N LYS A 319 36.86 56.24 -6.49
CA LYS A 319 35.40 56.06 -6.56
C LYS A 319 34.99 54.87 -7.43
N LEU A 320 35.67 54.64 -8.55
CA LEU A 320 35.42 53.48 -9.40
C LEU A 320 35.80 52.16 -8.70
N ALA A 321 36.90 52.14 -7.95
CA ALA A 321 37.29 50.99 -7.14
C ALA A 321 36.25 50.69 -6.05
N GLU A 322 35.73 51.72 -5.38
CA GLU A 322 34.68 51.57 -4.37
C GLU A 322 33.38 51.02 -4.98
N ILE A 323 32.95 51.52 -6.15
CA ILE A 323 31.76 51.03 -6.86
C ILE A 323 31.94 49.55 -7.26
N ARG A 324 33.12 49.17 -7.77
CA ARG A 324 33.42 47.76 -8.10
C ARG A 324 33.38 46.87 -6.87
N GLY A 325 34.01 47.29 -5.76
CA GLY A 325 33.97 46.55 -4.50
C GLY A 325 32.55 46.37 -3.96
N LYS A 326 31.70 47.41 -4.01
CA LYS A 326 30.28 47.31 -3.63
C LYS A 326 29.50 46.34 -4.53
N LYS A 327 29.76 46.36 -5.84
CA LYS A 327 29.14 45.44 -6.79
C LYS A 327 29.54 43.99 -6.50
N GLU A 328 30.83 43.72 -6.31
CA GLU A 328 31.32 42.38 -5.96
C GLU A 328 30.75 41.87 -4.64
N ALA A 329 30.65 42.74 -3.62
CA ALA A 329 30.01 42.39 -2.36
C ALA A 329 28.52 42.06 -2.53
N HIS A 330 27.80 42.83 -3.34
CA HIS A 330 26.40 42.56 -3.68
C HIS A 330 26.24 41.24 -4.43
N ASP A 331 27.09 40.96 -5.42
CA ASP A 331 27.07 39.71 -6.18
C ASP A 331 27.38 38.50 -5.29
N LYS A 332 28.30 38.64 -4.33
CA LYS A 332 28.57 37.61 -3.30
C LYS A 332 27.35 37.36 -2.41
N MET A 333 26.71 38.42 -1.90
CA MET A 333 25.49 38.30 -1.10
C MET A 333 24.35 37.60 -1.87
N LEU A 334 24.16 37.94 -3.14
CA LEU A 334 23.19 37.25 -4.01
C LEU A 334 23.54 35.76 -4.16
N GLY A 335 24.83 35.45 -4.36
CA GLY A 335 25.32 34.07 -4.39
C GLY A 335 24.97 33.30 -3.12
N ASP A 336 25.25 33.88 -1.95
CA ASP A 336 24.95 33.26 -0.65
C ASP A 336 23.45 33.04 -0.43
N ILE A 337 22.61 34.01 -0.82
CA ILE A 337 21.16 33.88 -0.77
C ILE A 337 20.70 32.70 -1.64
N LEU A 338 21.16 32.59 -2.88
CA LEU A 338 20.80 31.51 -3.79
C LEU A 338 21.24 30.13 -3.26
N VAL A 339 22.43 30.04 -2.68
CA VAL A 339 22.92 28.81 -2.03
C VAL A 339 22.02 28.45 -0.85
N SER A 340 21.65 29.41 -0.01
CA SER A 340 20.77 29.19 1.13
C SER A 340 19.37 28.70 0.71
N GLU A 341 18.79 29.31 -0.34
CA GLU A 341 17.49 28.88 -0.89
C GLU A 341 17.53 27.46 -1.43
N ARG A 342 18.61 27.12 -2.15
CA ARG A 342 18.81 25.76 -2.66
C ARG A 342 18.89 24.75 -1.51
N GLN A 343 19.67 25.04 -0.47
CA GLN A 343 19.79 24.18 0.70
C GLN A 343 18.46 24.01 1.44
N VAL A 344 17.64 25.08 1.55
CA VAL A 344 16.30 25.00 2.15
C VAL A 344 15.39 24.08 1.32
N ARG A 345 15.41 24.19 -0.01
CA ARG A 345 14.63 23.29 -0.90
C ARG A 345 15.06 21.83 -0.77
N GLU A 346 16.37 21.57 -0.71
CA GLU A 346 16.91 20.21 -0.52
C GLU A 346 16.51 19.64 0.85
N LYS A 347 16.59 20.45 1.92
CA LYS A 347 16.11 20.06 3.26
C LYS A 347 14.60 19.80 3.29
N GLN A 348 13.80 20.58 2.56
CA GLN A 348 12.35 20.34 2.45
C GLN A 348 12.05 19.02 1.73
N LYS A 349 12.72 18.73 0.61
CA LYS A 349 12.60 17.44 -0.08
C LYS A 349 12.98 16.27 0.82
N ALA A 350 14.10 16.37 1.52
CA ALA A 350 14.53 15.34 2.48
C ALA A 350 13.50 15.13 3.60
N ARG A 351 12.87 16.19 4.11
CA ARG A 351 11.78 16.08 5.11
C ARG A 351 10.56 15.37 4.54
N GLN A 352 10.17 15.67 3.29
CA GLN A 352 9.05 14.98 2.62
C GLN A 352 9.35 13.49 2.46
N GLU A 353 10.53 13.11 2.01
CA GLU A 353 10.93 11.70 1.90
C GLU A 353 10.90 10.97 3.25
N VAL A 354 11.30 11.64 4.34
CA VAL A 354 11.22 11.07 5.69
C VAL A 354 9.75 10.88 6.12
N LEU A 355 8.88 11.85 5.85
CA LEU A 355 7.45 11.73 6.14
C LEU A 355 6.80 10.60 5.34
N ASP A 356 7.13 10.47 4.05
CA ASP A 356 6.61 9.40 3.20
C ASP A 356 7.05 8.02 3.72
N ARG A 357 8.33 7.86 4.09
CA ARG A 357 8.82 6.63 4.72
C ARG A 357 8.14 6.35 6.05
N HIS A 358 7.86 7.39 6.85
CA HIS A 358 7.15 7.24 8.11
C HIS A 358 5.70 6.78 7.88
N ASN A 359 5.00 7.39 6.92
CA ASN A 359 3.64 7.02 6.55
C ASN A 359 3.57 5.58 6.02
N GLN A 360 4.54 5.17 5.19
CA GLN A 360 4.66 3.78 4.72
C GLN A 360 4.86 2.81 5.89
N LYS A 361 5.74 3.14 6.85
CA LYS A 361 5.93 2.32 8.07
C LYS A 361 4.65 2.22 8.91
N LEU A 362 3.90 3.32 9.04
CA LEU A 362 2.62 3.32 9.75
C LEU A 362 1.57 2.47 9.02
N GLN A 363 1.50 2.52 7.69
CA GLN A 363 0.62 1.65 6.91
C GLN A 363 0.97 0.19 7.12
N VAL A 364 2.25 -0.18 6.97
CA VAL A 364 2.70 -1.56 7.23
C VAL A 364 2.39 -1.99 8.66
N ALA A 365 2.56 -1.11 9.65
CA ALA A 365 2.20 -1.42 11.04
C ALA A 365 0.69 -1.68 11.21
N LYS A 366 -0.17 -0.87 10.56
CA LYS A 366 -1.63 -1.09 10.56
C LYS A 366 -1.98 -2.42 9.90
N ASP A 367 -1.44 -2.70 8.72
CA ASP A 367 -1.67 -3.97 8.01
C ASP A 367 -1.25 -5.18 8.86
N LEU A 368 -0.15 -5.07 9.61
CA LEU A 368 0.31 -6.13 10.51
C LEU A 368 -0.61 -6.30 11.73
N ILE A 369 -1.16 -5.21 12.27
CA ILE A 369 -2.15 -5.26 13.36
C ILE A 369 -3.44 -5.91 12.85
N GLU A 370 -3.95 -5.49 11.69
CA GLU A 370 -5.13 -6.09 11.06
C GLU A 370 -4.93 -7.59 10.81
N GLN A 371 -3.76 -7.99 10.28
CA GLN A 371 -3.42 -9.41 10.13
C GLN A 371 -3.33 -10.17 11.47
N HIS A 372 -2.95 -9.50 12.56
CA HIS A 372 -2.94 -10.10 13.89
C HIS A 372 -4.36 -10.30 14.42
N GLU A 373 -5.20 -9.27 14.33
CA GLU A 373 -6.61 -9.30 14.70
C GLU A 373 -7.37 -10.38 13.91
N GLU A 374 -7.14 -10.50 12.60
CA GLU A 374 -7.70 -11.58 11.79
C GLU A 374 -7.28 -12.97 12.31
N LYS A 375 -5.99 -13.15 12.62
CA LYS A 375 -5.47 -14.43 13.16
C LYS A 375 -6.08 -14.74 14.52
N GLU A 376 -6.24 -13.75 15.39
CA GLU A 376 -6.89 -13.91 16.70
C GLU A 376 -8.36 -14.26 16.54
N PHE A 377 -9.09 -13.58 15.65
CA PHE A 377 -10.47 -13.92 15.33
C PHE A 377 -10.61 -15.37 14.86
N PHE A 378 -9.73 -15.85 13.98
CA PHE A 378 -9.74 -17.26 13.56
C PHE A 378 -9.37 -18.22 14.68
N ARG A 379 -8.47 -17.84 15.60
CA ARG A 379 -8.15 -18.64 16.79
C ARG A 379 -9.34 -18.76 17.72
N GLU A 380 -9.96 -17.65 18.10
CA GLU A 380 -11.15 -17.64 18.98
C GLU A 380 -12.30 -18.43 18.37
N LYS A 381 -12.55 -18.24 17.06
CA LYS A 381 -13.55 -19.03 16.33
C LYS A 381 -13.25 -20.53 16.37
N ASN A 382 -11.99 -20.92 16.21
CA ASN A 382 -11.59 -22.31 16.29
C ASN A 382 -11.72 -22.84 17.72
N GLU A 383 -11.32 -22.08 18.74
CA GLU A 383 -11.48 -22.45 20.15
C GLU A 383 -12.95 -22.63 20.54
N LEU A 384 -13.84 -21.73 20.10
CA LEU A 384 -15.28 -21.88 20.26
C LEU A 384 -15.79 -23.17 19.61
N LEU A 385 -15.37 -23.46 18.37
CA LEU A 385 -15.71 -24.71 17.69
C LEU A 385 -15.17 -25.93 18.45
N PHE A 386 -13.95 -25.89 18.96
CA PHE A 386 -13.36 -26.96 19.75
C PHE A 386 -14.09 -27.18 21.07
N SER A 387 -14.56 -26.11 21.73
CA SER A 387 -15.30 -26.20 23.00
C SER A 387 -16.68 -26.86 22.84
N THR A 388 -17.27 -26.80 21.63
CA THR A 388 -18.56 -27.45 21.33
C THR A 388 -18.46 -28.92 20.97
N ILE A 389 -17.26 -29.44 20.68
CA ILE A 389 -17.05 -30.85 20.37
C ILE A 389 -16.80 -31.59 21.69
N PRO A 390 -17.61 -32.58 22.07
CA PRO A 390 -17.34 -33.37 23.28
C PRO A 390 -16.02 -34.14 23.10
N THR A 391 -15.02 -33.77 23.89
CA THR A 391 -13.68 -34.37 23.83
C THR A 391 -13.52 -35.47 24.87
N ASP A 392 -13.36 -36.70 24.41
CA ASP A 392 -12.91 -37.82 25.23
C ASP A 392 -11.37 -37.77 25.36
N ALA A 393 -10.84 -37.96 26.57
CA ALA A 393 -9.40 -37.88 26.86
C ALA A 393 -8.54 -38.90 26.08
N THR A 394 -9.17 -39.95 25.54
CA THR A 394 -8.54 -41.00 24.73
C THR A 394 -8.70 -40.78 23.22
N SER A 395 -9.44 -39.74 22.81
CA SER A 395 -9.72 -39.45 21.40
C SER A 395 -8.46 -39.08 20.62
N PHE A 396 -8.42 -39.49 19.35
CA PHE A 396 -7.31 -39.18 18.45
C PHE A 396 -7.07 -37.67 18.31
N MET A 397 -8.15 -36.89 18.24
CA MET A 397 -8.09 -35.43 18.10
C MET A 397 -7.40 -34.77 19.30
N GLN A 398 -7.66 -35.24 20.52
CA GLN A 398 -7.03 -34.68 21.71
C GLN A 398 -5.56 -35.07 21.84
N ARG A 399 -5.19 -36.30 21.45
CA ARG A 399 -3.78 -36.70 21.34
C ARG A 399 -3.03 -35.88 20.28
N GLN A 400 -3.67 -35.60 19.14
CA GLN A 400 -3.09 -34.75 18.11
C GLN A 400 -2.93 -33.30 18.60
N TYR A 401 -3.94 -32.76 19.29
CA TYR A 401 -3.90 -31.42 19.88
C TYR A 401 -2.80 -31.27 20.95
N GLN A 402 -2.64 -32.26 21.84
CA GLN A 402 -1.56 -32.29 22.83
C GLN A 402 -0.19 -32.35 22.16
N GLN A 403 -0.03 -33.16 21.11
CA GLN A 403 1.22 -33.17 20.33
C GLN A 403 1.48 -31.85 19.61
N THR A 404 0.46 -31.18 19.07
CA THR A 404 0.65 -29.86 18.45
C THR A 404 1.02 -28.80 19.48
N LEU A 405 0.38 -28.79 20.66
CA LEU A 405 0.74 -27.90 21.76
C LEU A 405 2.19 -28.11 22.23
N ALA A 406 2.62 -29.37 22.40
CA ALA A 406 4.00 -29.69 22.77
C ALA A 406 5.00 -29.24 21.70
N LYS A 407 4.67 -29.44 20.41
CA LYS A 407 5.50 -28.95 19.28
C LYS A 407 5.55 -27.42 19.23
N GLU A 408 4.44 -26.74 19.51
CA GLU A 408 4.40 -25.28 19.57
C GLU A 408 5.19 -24.73 20.75
N ALA A 409 5.08 -25.35 21.92
CA ALA A 409 5.87 -24.98 23.10
C ALA A 409 7.38 -25.11 22.81
N ALA A 410 7.81 -26.24 22.23
CA ALA A 410 9.19 -26.46 21.82
C ALA A 410 9.66 -25.43 20.77
N ARG A 411 8.81 -25.09 19.79
CA ARG A 411 9.12 -24.02 18.81
C ARG A 411 9.25 -22.65 19.47
N ARG A 412 8.40 -22.31 20.44
CA ARG A 412 8.49 -21.05 21.20
C ARG A 412 9.79 -20.97 21.98
N GLU A 413 10.22 -22.06 22.60
CA GLU A 413 11.53 -22.12 23.29
C GLU A 413 12.69 -21.92 22.32
N ILE A 414 12.69 -22.62 21.18
CA ILE A 414 13.71 -22.44 20.14
C ILE A 414 13.75 -20.99 19.65
N ASN A 415 12.59 -20.38 19.39
CA ASN A 415 12.52 -18.99 18.95
C ASN A 415 13.04 -18.02 20.02
N LYS A 416 12.70 -18.21 21.30
CA LYS A 416 13.24 -17.40 22.41
C LYS A 416 14.76 -17.49 22.47
N MET A 417 15.31 -18.70 22.37
CA MET A 417 16.76 -18.93 22.34
C MET A 417 17.41 -18.27 21.12
N GLY A 418 16.80 -18.38 19.94
CA GLY A 418 17.26 -17.72 18.71
C GLY A 418 17.26 -16.19 18.81
N THR A 419 16.22 -15.60 19.38
CA THR A 419 16.16 -14.15 19.62
C THR A 419 17.17 -13.67 20.65
N ALA A 420 17.45 -14.48 21.68
CA ALA A 420 18.46 -14.15 22.68
C ALA A 420 19.88 -14.20 22.06
N ALA A 421 20.15 -15.20 21.23
CA ALA A 421 21.42 -15.32 20.51
C ALA A 421 21.65 -14.16 19.53
N SER A 422 20.63 -13.80 18.73
CA SER A 422 20.76 -12.66 17.80
C SER A 422 20.91 -11.33 18.52
N ALA A 423 20.23 -11.12 19.66
CA ALA A 423 20.43 -9.94 20.49
C ALA A 423 21.87 -9.86 21.03
N ALA A 424 22.45 -10.99 21.45
CA ALA A 424 23.83 -11.05 21.91
C ALA A 424 24.83 -10.74 20.77
N GLU A 425 24.60 -11.26 19.57
CA GLU A 425 25.42 -10.95 18.38
C GLU A 425 25.33 -9.48 17.97
N ILE A 426 24.14 -8.89 17.99
CA ILE A 426 23.94 -7.46 17.70
C ILE A 426 24.70 -6.60 18.72
N ALA A 427 24.60 -6.93 20.01
CA ALA A 427 25.32 -6.23 21.07
C ALA A 427 26.85 -6.38 20.92
N HIS A 428 27.33 -7.56 20.55
CA HIS A 428 28.75 -7.80 20.28
C HIS A 428 29.25 -7.00 19.08
N ASN A 429 28.51 -7.01 17.96
CA ASN A 429 28.84 -6.22 16.77
C ASN A 429 28.82 -4.72 17.04
N ALA A 430 27.90 -4.22 17.87
CA ALA A 430 27.88 -2.82 18.29
C ALA A 430 29.13 -2.46 19.08
N ARG A 431 29.61 -3.34 19.97
CA ARG A 431 30.87 -3.17 20.69
C ARG A 431 32.07 -3.16 19.74
N LEU A 432 32.13 -4.08 18.78
CA LEU A 432 33.22 -4.10 17.78
C LEU A 432 33.26 -2.82 16.94
N ARG A 433 32.10 -2.28 16.54
CA ARG A 433 32.04 -0.99 15.84
C ARG A 433 32.51 0.17 16.71
N ALA A 434 32.17 0.17 18.00
CA ALA A 434 32.63 1.19 18.92
C ALA A 434 34.17 1.14 19.08
N LEU A 435 34.73 -0.08 19.23
CA LEU A 435 36.18 -0.28 19.29
C LEU A 435 36.89 0.19 18.01
N ALA A 436 36.37 -0.14 16.83
CA ALA A 436 36.94 0.33 15.57
C ALA A 436 36.95 1.87 15.44
N VAL A 437 35.88 2.54 15.92
CA VAL A 437 35.84 4.01 15.95
C VAL A 437 36.85 4.59 16.94
N GLU A 438 37.07 3.94 18.08
CA GLU A 438 38.11 4.33 19.03
C GLU A 438 39.51 4.12 18.45
N GLU A 439 39.77 2.98 17.80
CA GLU A 439 41.02 2.71 17.08
C GLU A 439 41.29 3.77 16.00
N ASP A 440 40.30 4.12 15.19
CA ASP A 440 40.41 5.18 14.18
C ASP A 440 40.74 6.54 14.81
N ARG A 441 40.18 6.86 15.98
CA ARG A 441 40.50 8.10 16.71
C ARG A 441 41.95 8.08 17.20
N MET A 442 42.40 6.95 17.75
CA MET A 442 43.78 6.78 18.20
C MET A 442 44.77 6.89 17.04
N LEU A 443 44.46 6.28 15.88
CA LEU A 443 45.28 6.38 14.67
C LEU A 443 45.37 7.82 14.15
N LYS A 444 44.24 8.54 14.11
CA LYS A 444 44.23 9.95 13.71
C LYS A 444 45.06 10.82 14.66
N GLN A 445 44.95 10.61 15.96
CA GLN A 445 45.80 11.29 16.94
C GLN A 445 47.27 10.97 16.71
N ALA A 446 47.63 9.71 16.50
CA ALA A 446 49.01 9.31 16.22
C ALA A 446 49.56 9.94 14.93
N ILE A 447 48.75 10.07 13.88
CA ILE A 447 49.15 10.77 12.65
C ILE A 447 49.41 12.25 12.93
N LEU A 448 48.52 12.93 13.64
CA LEU A 448 48.69 14.34 14.01
C LEU A 448 49.95 14.54 14.87
N ASP A 449 50.22 13.64 15.81
CA ASP A 449 51.43 13.69 16.64
C ASP A 449 52.70 13.47 15.80
N MET A 450 52.67 12.54 14.85
CA MET A 450 53.77 12.34 13.91
C MET A 450 53.98 13.55 12.99
N GLU A 451 52.91 14.14 12.46
CA GLU A 451 52.99 15.36 11.65
C GLU A 451 53.62 16.50 12.45
N ALA A 452 53.15 16.74 13.67
CA ALA A 452 53.72 17.75 14.56
C ALA A 452 55.20 17.47 14.88
N ASP A 453 55.60 16.22 15.09
CA ASP A 453 57.01 15.86 15.30
C ASP A 453 57.86 16.02 14.03
N THR A 454 57.31 15.76 12.84
CA THR A 454 58.00 16.03 11.58
C THR A 454 58.18 17.52 11.34
N GLU A 455 57.15 18.34 11.61
CA GLU A 455 57.24 19.80 11.53
C GLU A 455 58.30 20.34 12.48
N ARG A 456 58.33 19.86 13.73
CA ARG A 456 59.39 20.21 14.69
C ARG A 456 60.79 19.88 14.15
N ARG A 457 61.00 18.69 13.58
CA ARG A 457 62.30 18.31 13.00
C ARG A 457 62.66 19.16 11.78
N VAL A 458 61.67 19.50 10.95
CA VAL A 458 61.87 20.39 9.80
C VAL A 458 62.26 21.78 10.28
N ASP A 459 61.62 22.31 11.32
CA ASP A 459 61.97 23.60 11.92
C ASP A 459 63.37 23.58 12.56
N GLU A 460 63.74 22.49 13.25
CA GLU A 460 65.09 22.29 13.80
C GLU A 460 66.16 22.28 12.70
N GLU A 461 65.96 21.51 11.62
CA GLU A 461 66.89 21.47 10.48
C GLU A 461 66.90 22.78 9.71
N ARG A 462 65.76 23.45 9.55
CA ARG A 462 65.67 24.79 8.97
C ARG A 462 66.49 25.80 9.78
N MET A 463 66.37 25.78 11.10
CA MET A 463 67.19 26.61 12.00
C MET A 463 68.68 26.26 11.91
N ARG A 464 69.02 24.98 11.80
CA ARG A 464 70.40 24.51 11.63
C ARG A 464 71.02 25.03 10.33
N ILE A 465 70.29 24.94 9.22
CA ILE A 465 70.72 25.45 7.91
C ILE A 465 70.89 26.97 7.98
N LEU A 466 69.92 27.69 8.55
CA LEU A 466 70.01 29.15 8.70
C LEU A 466 71.23 29.57 9.53
N ARG A 467 71.55 28.84 10.61
CA ARG A 467 72.76 29.10 11.43
C ARG A 467 74.07 28.85 10.68
N ALA A 468 74.06 27.95 9.69
CA ALA A 468 75.24 27.65 8.89
C ALA A 468 75.49 28.66 7.77
N GLN A 469 74.51 29.52 7.45
CA GLN A 469 74.68 30.57 6.43
C GLN A 469 75.49 31.76 6.98
N PRO A 470 76.30 32.42 6.13
CA PRO A 470 76.97 33.66 6.49
C PRO A 470 75.94 34.79 6.72
N ARG A 471 76.29 35.73 7.60
CA ARG A 471 75.37 36.78 8.07
C ARG A 471 74.87 37.70 6.95
N GLU A 472 75.70 37.95 5.95
CA GLU A 472 75.34 38.73 4.75
C GLU A 472 74.12 38.15 4.03
N ILE A 473 74.06 36.81 3.88
CA ILE A 473 72.93 36.13 3.24
C ILE A 473 71.69 36.19 4.14
N ILE A 474 71.85 36.09 5.45
CA ILE A 474 70.73 36.15 6.41
C ILE A 474 70.07 37.53 6.40
N ASP A 475 70.87 38.60 6.31
CA ASP A 475 70.38 39.98 6.27
C ASP A 475 69.68 40.33 4.93
N GLU A 476 70.04 39.65 3.84
CA GLU A 476 69.36 39.77 2.52
C GLU A 476 68.03 39.01 2.45
N LEU A 477 67.78 38.06 3.35
CA LEU A 477 66.51 37.31 3.36
C LEU A 477 65.35 38.22 3.76
N ARG A 478 64.28 38.20 2.96
CA ARG A 478 63.07 38.98 3.26
C ARG A 478 62.48 38.53 4.62
N PRO A 479 62.36 39.43 5.63
CA PRO A 479 61.90 39.05 6.98
C PRO A 479 60.51 38.43 7.04
N CYS A 480 59.66 38.64 6.02
CA CYS A 480 58.32 38.06 5.96
C CYS A 480 58.29 36.57 5.59
N LYS A 481 59.39 36.02 5.04
CA LYS A 481 59.52 34.58 4.72
C LYS A 481 60.02 33.74 5.91
N LEU A 482 60.50 34.40 6.96
CA LEU A 482 61.03 33.77 8.16
C LEU A 482 59.95 33.69 9.25
N SER A 483 59.96 32.60 10.00
CA SER A 483 59.05 32.44 11.13
C SER A 483 59.31 33.51 12.20
N PRO A 484 58.33 33.85 13.07
CA PRO A 484 58.54 34.78 14.17
C PRO A 484 59.72 34.38 15.07
N PHE A 485 59.87 33.07 15.33
CA PHE A 485 60.95 32.52 16.15
C PHE A 485 62.33 32.65 15.48
N GLU A 486 62.41 32.36 14.18
CA GLU A 486 63.63 32.58 13.38
C GLU A 486 64.09 34.05 13.45
N ARG A 487 63.17 34.99 13.24
CA ARG A 487 63.48 36.43 13.26
C ARG A 487 64.02 36.90 14.60
N MET A 488 63.41 36.45 15.70
CA MET A 488 63.92 36.74 17.04
C MET A 488 65.31 36.16 17.25
N THR A 489 65.56 34.94 16.79
CA THR A 489 66.85 34.27 17.00
C THR A 489 68.00 34.98 16.29
N PHE A 490 67.76 35.56 15.12
CA PHE A 490 68.77 36.28 14.34
C PHE A 490 68.70 37.82 14.47
N ASN A 491 67.86 38.36 15.36
CA ASN A 491 67.65 39.79 15.58
C ASN A 491 67.29 40.58 14.30
N LEU A 492 66.45 40.00 13.44
CA LEU A 492 66.00 40.64 12.19
C LEU A 492 64.81 41.57 12.45
N SER A 493 64.66 42.59 11.59
CA SER A 493 63.55 43.55 11.69
C SER A 493 62.19 42.85 11.53
N SER A 494 61.18 43.33 12.27
CA SER A 494 59.81 42.84 12.14
C SER A 494 59.30 43.13 10.73
N CYS A 495 58.62 42.16 10.11
CA CYS A 495 57.95 42.37 8.82
C CYS A 495 56.96 43.54 8.95
N ALA A 496 57.30 44.70 8.39
CA ALA A 496 56.35 45.78 8.21
C ALA A 496 55.25 45.27 7.27
N LYS A 497 53.98 45.48 7.65
CA LYS A 497 52.83 45.18 6.79
C LYS A 497 52.79 46.18 5.64
N ASP A 498 53.73 46.08 4.72
CA ASP A 498 53.65 46.81 3.46
C ASP A 498 53.41 45.81 2.34
N GLY A 499 52.27 46.07 1.67
CA GLY A 499 51.63 45.35 0.58
C GLY A 499 52.38 44.20 -0.07
N ASP A 500 51.65 43.08 -0.19
CA ASP A 500 51.81 42.08 -1.24
C ASP A 500 52.05 42.77 -2.59
N THR A 501 53.31 42.98 -2.90
CA THR A 501 53.81 43.17 -4.24
C THR A 501 54.68 41.95 -4.46
N HIS A 502 54.05 40.89 -4.96
CA HIS A 502 54.55 40.04 -6.05
C HIS A 502 53.47 39.01 -6.37
N THR A 503 52.72 39.32 -7.43
CA THR A 503 52.27 38.34 -8.41
C THR A 503 53.41 37.36 -8.75
N HIS A 504 53.21 36.07 -8.47
CA HIS A 504 53.31 34.99 -9.46
C HIS A 504 52.59 33.75 -8.96
#